data_AF-A0A538P5C7-F1
#
_entry.id   AF-A0A538P5C7-F1
#
_cell.length_a   1.000
_cell.length_b   1.000
_cell.length_c   1.000
_cell.angle_alpha   90.00
_cell.angle_beta   90.00
_cell.angle_gamma   90.00
#
_symmetry.space_group_name_H-M   'P 1'
#
loop_
_entity.id
_entity.type
_entity.pdbx_description
1 polymer ?
#
loop_
_entity_poly.entity_id
_entity_poly.type
_entity_poly.pdbx_seq_one_letter_code
_entity_poly.pdbx_strand_id
1 'polypeptide(L)'
;MELDEVQQAAREQFAKQSHRYGPGHILENIEDLRSTIEPLNLPHGAQVLDVATGAGHTGLFLAGLGHDVTLADIAQPMLDRAAKTAAERGLRVRTRLHPAEQFPHA
;
A
#
# COMPACT_ATOMS: atom_id res chain seq x y z
N MET A 1 -13.69 -14.78 0.89
CA MET A 1 -12.64 -14.62 1.91
C MET A 1 -13.33 -14.43 3.24
N GLU A 2 -13.14 -15.37 4.15
CA GLU A 2 -13.65 -15.28 5.51
C GLU A 2 -12.62 -14.51 6.34
N LEU A 3 -13.08 -13.47 7.03
CA LEU A 3 -12.27 -12.65 7.94
C LEU A 3 -12.73 -12.94 9.36
N ASP A 4 -11.81 -13.04 10.30
CA ASP A 4 -12.17 -13.14 11.72
C ASP A 4 -12.71 -11.79 12.26
N GLU A 5 -13.20 -11.79 13.50
CA GLU A 5 -13.80 -10.60 14.12
C GLU A 5 -12.83 -9.41 14.20
N VAL A 6 -11.54 -9.67 14.43
CA VAL A 6 -10.51 -8.64 14.54
C VAL A 6 -10.23 -8.03 13.17
N GLN A 7 -10.08 -8.87 12.14
CA GLN A 7 -9.87 -8.44 10.76
C GLN A 7 -11.08 -7.67 10.23
N GLN A 8 -12.30 -8.06 10.58
CA GLN A 8 -13.51 -7.33 10.23
C GLN A 8 -13.53 -5.94 10.88
N ALA A 9 -13.27 -5.86 12.19
CA ALA A 9 -13.21 -4.59 12.91
C ALA A 9 -12.12 -3.66 12.33
N ALA A 10 -10.93 -4.19 12.05
CA ALA A 10 -9.84 -3.45 11.41
C ALA A 10 -10.25 -2.93 10.03
N ARG A 11 -10.81 -3.79 9.17
CA ARG A 11 -11.30 -3.41 7.84
C ARG A 11 -12.30 -2.25 7.92
N GLU A 12 -13.27 -2.33 8.83
CA GLU A 12 -14.27 -1.26 9.01
C GLU A 12 -13.65 0.04 9.50
N GLN A 13 -12.74 -0.03 10.46
CA GLN A 13 -12.04 1.14 10.97
C GLN A 13 -11.24 1.84 9.86
N PHE A 14 -10.43 1.10 9.11
CA PHE A 14 -9.62 1.68 8.04
C PHE A 14 -10.46 2.13 6.84
N ALA A 15 -11.51 1.39 6.48
CA ALA A 15 -12.47 1.83 5.46
C ALA A 15 -13.09 3.20 5.80
N LYS A 16 -13.49 3.40 7.06
CA LYS A 16 -14.03 4.68 7.54
C LYS A 16 -12.99 5.79 7.45
N GLN A 17 -11.73 5.54 7.78
CA GLN A 17 -10.68 6.58 7.75
C GLN A 17 -10.12 6.88 6.35
N SER A 18 -10.46 6.09 5.32
CA SER A 18 -9.93 6.25 3.94
C SER A 18 -10.00 7.69 3.40
N HIS A 19 -11.05 8.45 3.74
CA HIS A 19 -11.25 9.83 3.31
C HIS A 19 -10.27 10.85 3.95
N ARG A 20 -9.64 10.51 5.09
CA ARG A 20 -8.68 11.37 5.77
C ARG A 20 -7.29 11.33 5.14
N TYR A 21 -7.00 10.31 4.34
CA TYR A 21 -5.74 10.17 3.60
C TYR A 21 -5.83 10.97 2.29
N GLY A 22 -6.01 12.28 2.43
CA GLY A 22 -6.10 13.26 1.34
C GLY A 22 -4.79 13.39 0.53
N PRO A 23 -4.79 14.11 -0.61
CA PRO A 23 -3.64 14.21 -1.52
C PRO A 23 -2.37 14.76 -0.88
N GLY A 24 -2.52 15.56 0.19
CA GLY A 24 -1.40 16.09 0.97
C GLY A 24 -0.66 15.02 1.75
N HIS A 25 -1.32 14.31 2.67
CA HIS A 25 -0.64 13.42 3.61
C HIS A 25 0.16 12.24 3.01
N ILE A 26 -0.18 11.80 1.79
CA ILE A 26 0.51 10.65 1.17
C ILE A 26 1.78 11.16 0.48
N LEU A 27 2.95 10.72 0.99
CA LEU A 27 4.28 11.09 0.47
C LEU A 27 4.73 12.54 0.76
N GLU A 28 4.08 13.25 1.67
CA GLU A 28 4.52 14.57 2.12
C GLU A 28 5.80 14.51 2.99
N ASN A 29 5.93 13.44 3.78
CA ASN A 29 7.17 13.13 4.51
C ASN A 29 7.66 11.74 4.09
N ILE A 30 8.78 11.69 3.36
CA ILE A 30 9.39 10.45 2.85
C ILE A 30 10.78 10.20 3.45
N GLU A 31 11.22 11.02 4.40
CA GLU A 31 12.58 10.93 4.95
C GLU A 31 12.80 9.59 5.67
N ASP A 32 11.80 9.16 6.44
CA ASP A 32 11.81 7.87 7.14
C ASP A 32 11.81 6.69 6.14
N LEU A 33 11.05 6.80 5.05
CA LEU A 33 11.04 5.78 3.99
C LEU A 33 12.39 5.71 3.29
N ARG A 34 12.96 6.85 2.93
CA ARG A 34 14.25 6.92 2.24
C ARG A 34 15.35 6.29 3.09
N SER A 35 15.47 6.70 4.35
CA SER A 35 16.49 6.17 5.26
C SER A 35 16.33 4.68 5.57
N THR A 36 15.10 4.15 5.52
CA THR A 36 14.82 2.72 5.72
C THR A 36 15.09 1.89 4.46
N ILE A 37 14.75 2.40 3.28
CA ILE A 37 14.79 1.65 2.02
C ILE A 37 16.17 1.71 1.34
N GLU A 38 16.86 2.85 1.35
CA GLU A 38 18.16 3.01 0.67
C GLU A 38 19.19 1.93 1.08
N PRO A 39 19.35 1.57 2.38
CA PRO A 39 20.30 0.54 2.79
C PRO A 39 19.99 -0.87 2.27
N LEU A 40 18.75 -1.14 1.87
CA LEU A 40 18.34 -2.45 1.37
C LEU A 40 18.94 -2.78 0.00
N ASN A 41 19.44 -1.76 -0.73
CA ASN A 41 20.04 -1.91 -2.06
C ASN A 41 19.21 -2.80 -3.00
N LEU A 42 17.90 -2.53 -3.08
CA LEU A 42 16.98 -3.30 -3.91
C LEU A 42 17.43 -3.27 -5.38
N PRO A 43 17.36 -4.41 -6.10
CA PRO A 43 17.69 -4.42 -7.51
C PRO A 43 16.72 -3.52 -8.28
N HIS A 44 17.23 -2.88 -9.33
CA HIS A 44 16.39 -2.07 -10.22
C HIS A 44 15.22 -2.91 -10.76
N GLY A 45 14.00 -2.37 -10.68
CA GLY A 45 12.81 -3.09 -11.11
C GLY A 45 12.42 -4.29 -10.24
N ALA A 46 12.88 -4.34 -8.97
CA ALA A 46 12.44 -5.36 -8.01
C ALA A 46 10.92 -5.53 -7.98
N GLN A 47 10.47 -6.77 -7.74
CA GLN A 47 9.08 -7.07 -7.46
C GLN A 47 8.82 -6.85 -5.97
N VAL A 48 7.84 -6.00 -5.66
CA VAL A 48 7.53 -5.57 -4.29
C VAL A 48 6.08 -5.91 -3.99
N LEU A 49 5.84 -6.51 -2.83
CA LEU A 49 4.53 -6.65 -2.22
C LEU A 49 4.46 -5.74 -0.98
N ASP A 50 3.60 -4.74 -1.01
CA ASP A 50 3.30 -3.88 0.14
C ASP A 50 2.03 -4.41 0.84
N VAL A 51 2.21 -5.04 2.00
CA VAL A 51 1.14 -5.70 2.78
C VAL A 51 0.55 -4.72 3.78
N ALA A 52 -0.78 -4.68 3.90
CA ALA A 52 -1.50 -3.66 4.66
C ALA A 52 -1.13 -2.24 4.19
N THR A 53 -1.11 -2.07 2.86
CA THR A 53 -0.63 -0.85 2.18
C THR A 53 -1.40 0.42 2.56
N GLY A 54 -2.62 0.28 3.09
CA GLY A 54 -3.53 1.39 3.31
C GLY A 54 -3.71 2.20 2.03
N ALA A 55 -3.54 3.52 2.13
CA ALA A 55 -3.62 4.42 0.97
C ALA A 55 -2.33 4.45 0.11
N GLY A 56 -1.37 3.56 0.35
CA GLY A 56 -0.22 3.33 -0.53
C GLY A 56 1.04 4.15 -0.23
N HIS A 57 1.26 4.61 0.99
CA HIS A 57 2.41 5.49 1.29
C HIS A 57 3.76 4.86 0.90
N THR A 58 4.03 3.62 1.34
CA THR A 58 5.27 2.91 1.05
C THR A 58 5.31 2.35 -0.37
N GLY A 59 4.27 1.63 -0.77
CA GLY A 59 4.23 1.03 -2.10
C GLY A 59 4.27 2.05 -3.24
N LEU A 60 3.64 3.22 -3.11
CA LEU A 60 3.71 4.27 -4.14
C LEU A 60 5.08 4.95 -4.20
N PHE A 61 5.78 5.09 -3.07
CA PHE A 61 7.18 5.54 -3.07
C PHE A 61 8.05 4.58 -3.87
N LEU A 62 7.96 3.27 -3.59
CA LEU A 62 8.74 2.23 -4.30
C LEU A 62 8.36 2.16 -5.79
N ALA A 63 7.10 2.35 -6.15
CA ALA A 63 6.66 2.44 -7.54
C ALA A 63 7.28 3.66 -8.25
N GLY A 64 7.40 4.79 -7.55
CA GLY A 64 8.09 5.99 -8.03
C GLY A 64 9.59 5.79 -8.28
N LEU A 65 10.22 4.84 -7.60
CA LEU A 65 11.61 4.42 -7.86
C LEU A 65 11.74 3.44 -9.03
N GLY A 66 10.63 3.04 -9.68
CA GLY A 66 10.62 2.15 -10.84
C GLY A 66 10.45 0.67 -10.53
N HIS A 67 10.08 0.31 -9.29
CA HIS A 67 9.80 -1.08 -8.91
C HIS A 67 8.43 -1.56 -9.41
N ASP A 68 8.28 -2.88 -9.60
CA ASP A 68 7.01 -3.53 -9.93
C ASP A 68 6.25 -3.83 -8.64
N VAL A 69 5.30 -2.95 -8.29
CA VAL A 69 4.65 -2.96 -6.98
C VAL A 69 3.23 -3.53 -7.03
N THR A 70 2.95 -4.46 -6.12
CA THR A 70 1.61 -4.89 -5.76
C THR A 70 1.25 -4.36 -4.37
N LEU A 71 0.17 -3.61 -4.29
CA LEU A 71 -0.41 -3.06 -3.07
C LEU A 71 -1.51 -3.99 -2.58
N ALA A 72 -1.42 -4.47 -1.34
CA ALA A 72 -2.42 -5.34 -0.77
C ALA A 72 -2.97 -4.84 0.57
N ASP A 73 -4.28 -4.93 0.73
CA ASP A 73 -5.00 -4.52 1.93
C ASP A 73 -6.30 -5.30 2.07
N ILE A 74 -6.86 -5.34 3.28
CA ILE A 74 -8.18 -5.94 3.55
C ILE A 74 -9.33 -4.96 3.31
N ALA A 75 -9.06 -3.66 3.21
CA ALA A 75 -10.04 -2.61 3.00
C ALA A 75 -10.04 -2.12 1.55
N GLN A 76 -11.08 -2.47 0.78
CA GLN A 76 -11.24 -2.01 -0.60
C GLN A 76 -11.16 -0.47 -0.74
N PRO A 77 -11.78 0.35 0.14
CA PRO A 77 -11.67 1.81 0.03
C PRO A 77 -10.22 2.34 0.13
N MET A 78 -9.34 1.63 0.83
CA MET A 78 -7.91 1.98 0.90
C MET A 78 -7.21 1.70 -0.42
N LEU A 79 -7.47 0.53 -1.02
CA LEU A 79 -6.94 0.17 -2.34
C LEU A 79 -7.42 1.12 -3.44
N ASP A 80 -8.70 1.50 -3.41
CA ASP A 80 -9.27 2.47 -4.36
C ASP A 80 -8.57 3.83 -4.24
N ARG A 81 -8.27 4.24 -3.00
CA ARG A 81 -7.53 5.47 -2.74
C ARG A 81 -6.10 5.39 -3.25
N ALA A 82 -5.39 4.31 -2.97
CA ALA A 82 -4.04 4.09 -3.42
C ALA A 82 -3.95 4.06 -4.96
N ALA A 83 -4.88 3.35 -5.62
CA ALA A 83 -4.97 3.31 -7.08
C ALA A 83 -5.23 4.69 -7.69
N LYS A 84 -6.13 5.48 -7.08
CA LYS A 84 -6.37 6.87 -7.49
C LYS A 84 -5.11 7.72 -7.38
N THR A 85 -4.40 7.66 -6.24
CA THR A 85 -3.15 8.42 -6.06
C THR A 85 -2.04 7.95 -7.01
N ALA A 86 -1.96 6.66 -7.31
CA ALA A 86 -1.04 6.14 -8.34
C ALA A 86 -1.34 6.75 -9.70
N ALA A 87 -2.61 6.74 -10.12
CA ALA A 87 -3.05 7.31 -11.39
C ALA A 87 -2.77 8.81 -11.50
N GLU A 88 -3.09 9.58 -10.45
CA GLU A 88 -2.81 11.03 -10.37
C GLU A 88 -1.31 11.35 -10.51
N ARG A 89 -0.43 10.42 -10.12
CA ARG A 89 1.03 10.56 -10.18
C ARG A 89 1.68 9.84 -11.37
N GLY A 90 0.90 9.23 -12.24
CA GLY A 90 1.41 8.46 -13.38
C GLY A 90 2.19 7.19 -13.00
N LEU A 91 1.95 6.64 -11.80
CA LEU A 91 2.62 5.44 -11.29
C LEU A 91 1.86 4.18 -11.73
N ARG A 92 2.61 3.10 -12.00
CA ARG A 92 2.04 1.78 -12.29
C ARG A 92 2.11 0.90 -11.06
N VAL A 93 0.95 0.45 -10.57
CA VAL A 93 0.82 -0.49 -9.45
C VAL A 93 -0.30 -1.50 -9.74
N ARG A 94 -0.25 -2.65 -9.08
CA ARG A 94 -1.38 -3.59 -8.98
C ARG A 94 -2.01 -3.49 -7.59
N THR A 95 -3.32 -3.61 -7.48
CA THR A 95 -4.01 -3.71 -6.18
C THR A 95 -4.55 -5.12 -5.98
N ARG A 96 -4.54 -5.60 -4.73
CA ARG A 96 -5.08 -6.91 -4.36
C ARG A 96 -5.79 -6.84 -3.02
N LEU A 97 -7.10 -7.11 -3.01
CA LEU A 97 -7.86 -7.26 -1.77
C LEU A 97 -7.45 -8.57 -1.09
N HIS A 98 -6.70 -8.47 0.00
CA HIS A 98 -6.05 -9.63 0.61
C HIS A 98 -5.64 -9.40 2.07
N PRO A 99 -5.83 -10.37 2.97
CA PRO A 99 -5.40 -10.34 4.35
C PRO A 99 -3.96 -10.83 4.40
N ALA A 100 -3.19 -10.29 5.35
CA ALA A 100 -1.79 -10.62 5.52
C ALA A 100 -1.60 -12.12 5.79
N GLU A 101 -2.55 -12.73 6.48
CA GLU A 101 -2.49 -14.09 7.01
C GLU A 101 -2.76 -15.17 5.94
N GLN A 102 -3.28 -14.80 4.76
CA GLN A 102 -3.61 -15.76 3.70
C GLN A 102 -2.60 -15.73 2.55
N PHE A 103 -1.51 -14.95 2.64
CA PHE A 103 -0.53 -14.93 1.55
C PHE A 103 0.11 -16.31 1.42
N PRO A 104 0.43 -16.76 0.19
CA PRO A 104 0.73 -18.16 -0.09
C PRO A 104 1.95 -18.77 0.63
N HIS A 105 2.61 -18.09 1.58
CA HIS A 105 3.74 -18.59 2.36
C HIS A 105 3.80 -18.03 3.80
N ALA A 106 2.65 -17.75 4.44
CA ALA A 106 2.60 -17.52 5.89
C ALA A 106 2.74 -18.84 6.66
#